data_AF-A0A1U7IQD3-F1
#
_entry.id   AF-A0A1U7IQD3-F1
#
_cell.length_a   1.000
_cell.length_b   1.000
_cell.length_c   1.000
_cell.angle_alpha   90.00
_cell.angle_beta   90.00
_cell.angle_gamma   90.00
#
_symmetry.space_group_name_H-M   'P 1'
#
loop_
_entity.id
_entity.type
_entity.pdbx_description
1 polymer ?
#
loop_
_entity_poly.entity_id
_entity_poly.type
_entity_poly.pdbx_seq_one_letter_code
_entity_poly.pdbx_strand_id
1 'polypeptide(L)' 'MSDTSKRGFASMDPDKQREIASQGGKAAHEKGTAHEFTSEEAKEAGQKGGEKVSQDREHMAEIGREGGKKSNKNE' A
#
# COMPACT_ATOMS: atom_id res chain seq x y z
N MET A 1 20.99 -30.38 15.78
CA MET A 1 20.40 -29.04 15.62
C MET A 1 20.26 -28.81 14.13
N SER A 2 19.05 -28.59 13.61
CA SER A 2 18.82 -28.47 12.17
C SER A 2 19.42 -27.15 11.67
N ASP A 3 20.50 -27.23 10.91
CA ASP A 3 21.00 -26.15 10.07
C ASP A 3 19.87 -25.66 9.16
N THR A 4 19.24 -24.55 9.53
CA THR A 4 18.38 -23.78 8.63
C THR A 4 19.28 -23.16 7.57
N SER A 5 19.65 -23.98 6.58
CA SER A 5 20.29 -23.57 5.35
C SER A 5 19.55 -22.34 4.81
N LYS A 6 20.29 -21.28 4.45
CA LYS A 6 19.82 -20.01 3.85
C LYS A 6 19.06 -20.23 2.53
N ARG A 7 17.93 -20.92 2.58
CA ARG A 7 17.12 -21.37 1.44
C ARG A 7 15.69 -20.95 1.67
N GLY A 8 15.02 -20.62 0.57
CA GLY A 8 13.62 -20.22 0.57
C GLY A 8 13.43 -18.73 0.32
N PHE A 9 12.16 -18.36 0.16
CA PHE A 9 11.73 -17.05 -0.31
C PHE A 9 12.20 -15.91 0.61
N ALA A 10 12.22 -16.13 1.92
CA ALA A 10 12.64 -15.15 2.92
C ALA A 10 14.18 -14.98 3.01
N SER A 11 14.97 -15.89 2.42
CA SER A 11 16.44 -15.80 2.37
C SER A 11 16.94 -15.25 1.04
N MET A 12 16.05 -14.89 0.11
CA MET A 12 16.41 -14.26 -1.16
C MET A 12 16.85 -12.81 -0.97
N ASP A 13 17.48 -12.28 -2.01
CA ASP A 13 17.71 -10.84 -2.14
C ASP A 13 16.37 -10.06 -2.07
N PRO A 14 16.30 -8.93 -1.34
CA PRO A 14 15.06 -8.17 -1.15
C PRO A 14 14.41 -7.68 -2.45
N ASP A 15 15.21 -7.25 -3.42
CA ASP A 15 14.67 -6.73 -4.69
C ASP A 15 14.05 -7.88 -5.49
N LYS A 16 14.75 -9.01 -5.54
CA LYS A 16 14.24 -10.23 -6.17
C LYS A 16 12.99 -10.77 -5.47
N GLN A 17 12.96 -10.73 -4.14
CA GLN A 17 11.79 -11.14 -3.35
C GLN A 17 10.57 -10.27 -3.68
N ARG A 18 10.78 -8.94 -3.76
CA ARG A 18 9.73 -7.98 -4.11
C ARG A 18 9.22 -8.19 -5.53
N GLU A 19 10.12 -8.44 -6.48
CA GLU A 19 9.75 -8.73 -7.87
C GLU A 19 8.86 -9.98 -7.96
N ILE A 20 9.30 -11.09 -7.35
CA ILE A 20 8.52 -12.34 -7.38
C ILE A 20 7.18 -12.17 -6.66
N ALA A 21 7.15 -11.48 -5.52
CA ALA A 21 5.90 -11.19 -4.80
C ALA A 21 4.95 -10.35 -5.67
N SER A 22 5.48 -9.35 -6.40
CA SER A 22 4.70 -8.53 -7.32
C SER A 22 4.13 -9.36 -8.47
N GLN A 23 4.94 -10.23 -9.09
CA GLN A 23 4.49 -11.13 -10.15
C GLN A 23 3.42 -12.11 -9.65
N GLY A 24 3.58 -12.68 -8.46
CA GLY A 24 2.59 -13.56 -7.84
C GLY A 24 1.25 -12.86 -7.59
N GLY A 25 1.27 -11.61 -7.10
CA GLY A 25 0.06 -10.81 -6.91
C GLY A 25 -0.67 -10.52 -8.23
N LYS A 26 0.06 -10.10 -9.27
CA LYS A 26 -0.50 -9.87 -10.61
C LYS A 26 -1.13 -11.14 -11.18
N ALA A 27 -0.40 -12.26 -11.14
CA ALA A 27 -0.90 -13.54 -11.63
C ALA A 27 -2.14 -14.02 -10.86
N ALA A 28 -2.23 -13.75 -9.54
CA ALA A 28 -3.38 -14.12 -8.74
C ALA A 28 -4.64 -13.31 -9.14
N HIS A 29 -4.49 -12.01 -9.43
CA HIS A 29 -5.54 -11.16 -9.98
C HIS A 29 -5.94 -11.59 -11.39
N GLU A 30 -4.96 -11.81 -12.29
CA GLU A 30 -5.23 -12.28 -13.66
C GLU A 30 -5.97 -13.62 -13.70
N LYS A 31 -5.69 -14.51 -12.74
CA LYS A 31 -6.35 -15.82 -12.61
C LYS A 31 -7.69 -15.78 -11.86
N GLY A 32 -8.12 -14.63 -11.35
CA GLY A 32 -9.35 -14.50 -10.55
C GLY A 32 -9.30 -15.23 -9.20
N THR A 33 -8.09 -15.54 -8.72
CA THR A 33 -7.89 -16.19 -7.40
C THR A 33 -7.67 -15.18 -6.28
N ALA A 34 -7.33 -13.95 -6.63
CA ALA A 34 -7.23 -12.84 -5.69
C ALA A 34 -8.61 -12.22 -5.44
N HIS A 35 -8.76 -11.58 -4.27
CA HIS A 35 -9.93 -10.74 -3.97
C HIS A 35 -9.96 -9.55 -4.93
N GLU A 36 -11.05 -9.41 -5.68
CA GLU A 36 -11.29 -8.22 -6.50
C GLU A 36 -11.96 -7.17 -5.62
N PHE A 37 -11.25 -6.08 -5.37
CA PHE A 37 -11.83 -4.95 -4.66
C PHE A 37 -12.85 -4.26 -5.56
N THR A 38 -14.09 -4.23 -5.10
CA THR A 38 -15.12 -3.43 -5.74
C THR A 38 -14.86 -1.94 -5.47
N SER A 39 -15.42 -1.07 -6.31
CA SER A 39 -15.38 0.39 -6.07
C SER A 39 -15.98 0.78 -4.73
N GLU A 40 -16.98 0.03 -4.25
CA GLU A 40 -17.61 0.26 -2.94
C GLU A 40 -16.66 -0.09 -1.81
N GLU A 41 -15.99 -1.25 -1.86
CA GLU A 41 -14.98 -1.64 -0.87
C GLU A 41 -13.80 -0.68 -0.83
N ALA A 42 -13.33 -0.21 -2.00
CA ALA A 42 -12.27 0.78 -2.07
C ALA A 42 -12.69 2.11 -1.39
N LYS A 43 -13.95 2.51 -1.57
CA LYS A 43 -14.52 3.69 -0.93
C LYS A 43 -14.65 3.51 0.58
N GLU A 44 -15.14 2.38 1.06
CA GLU A 44 -15.24 2.08 2.50
C GLU A 44 -13.86 2.04 3.16
N ALA A 45 -12.89 1.39 2.53
CA ALA A 45 -11.52 1.35 3.02
C ALA A 45 -10.90 2.75 3.06
N GLY A 46 -11.12 3.56 2.02
CA GLY A 46 -10.71 4.96 1.97
C GLY A 46 -11.35 5.80 3.07
N GLN A 47 -12.66 5.66 3.28
CA GLN A 47 -13.39 6.33 4.35
C GLN A 47 -12.84 5.96 5.72
N LYS A 48 -12.68 4.66 6.01
CA LYS A 48 -12.15 4.18 7.30
C LYS A 48 -10.73 4.66 7.54
N GLY A 49 -9.89 4.69 6.50
CA GLY A 49 -8.56 5.26 6.56
C GLY A 49 -8.58 6.76 6.86
N GLY A 50 -9.43 7.50 6.16
CA GLY A 50 -9.64 8.93 6.38
C GLY A 50 -10.17 9.25 7.78
N GLU A 51 -11.11 8.46 8.29
CA GLU A 51 -11.63 8.58 9.66
C GLU A 51 -10.52 8.40 10.70
N LYS A 52 -9.62 7.43 10.49
CA LYS A 52 -8.48 7.21 11.40
C LYS A 52 -7.48 8.36 11.35
N VAL A 53 -7.13 8.82 10.15
CA VAL A 53 -6.13 9.88 9.95
C VAL A 53 -6.65 11.25 10.40
N SER A 54 -7.94 11.52 10.20
CA SER A 54 -8.57 12.81 10.54
C SER A 54 -8.69 13.08 12.04
N GLN A 55 -8.49 12.06 12.89
CA GLN A 55 -8.39 12.24 14.35
C GLN A 55 -7.15 13.03 14.75
N ASP A 56 -6.08 13.02 13.93
CA ASP A 56 -4.88 13.80 14.16
C ASP A 56 -5.02 15.20 13.54
N ARG A 57 -5.38 16.16 14.39
CA ARG A 57 -5.60 17.55 13.97
C ARG A 57 -4.32 18.23 13.48
N GLU A 58 -3.16 17.90 14.05
CA GLU A 58 -1.89 18.52 13.65
C GLU A 58 -1.47 18.04 12.26
N HIS A 59 -1.59 16.73 12.03
CA HIS A 59 -1.36 16.12 10.73
C HIS A 59 -2.32 16.66 9.66
N MET A 60 -3.60 16.79 9.97
CA MET A 60 -4.58 17.38 9.04
C MET A 60 -4.26 18.85 8.70
N ALA A 61 -3.78 19.62 9.67
CA ALA A 61 -3.36 21.00 9.44
C ALA A 61 -2.08 21.10 8.58
N GLU A 62 -1.17 20.14 8.69
CA GLU A 62 0.01 20.04 7.81
C GLU A 62 -0.40 19.72 6.37
N ILE A 63 -1.25 18.70 6.16
CA ILE A 63 -1.79 18.34 4.84
C ILE A 63 -2.48 19.55 4.20
N GLY A 64 -3.36 20.24 4.94
CA GLY A 64 -4.07 21.42 4.44
C GLY A 64 -3.13 22.56 4.03
N ARG A 65 -2.09 22.81 4.84
CA ARG A 65 -1.05 23.82 4.51
C ARG A 65 -0.26 23.44 3.27
N GLU A 66 0.12 22.18 3.11
CA GLU A 66 0.84 21.71 1.92
C GLU A 66 -0.04 21.79 0.66
N GLY A 67 -1.31 21.39 0.77
CA GLY A 67 -2.29 21.50 -0.31
C GLY A 67 -2.45 22.96 -0.78
N GLY A 68 -2.65 23.90 0.15
CA GLY A 68 -2.78 25.32 -0.19
C GLY A 68 -1.53 25.92 -0.85
N LYS A 69 -0.33 25.47 -0.45
CA LYS A 69 0.93 25.90 -1.07
C LYS A 69 1.09 25.40 -2.51
N LYS A 70 0.58 24.20 -2.84
CA LYS A 70 0.64 23.66 -4.21
C LYS A 70 -0.36 24.33 -5.13
N SER A 71 -1.55 24.65 -4.64
CA SER A 71 -2.58 25.38 -5.41
C SER A 71 -2.13 26.79 -5.80
N ASN A 72 -1.35 27.46 -4.94
CA ASN A 72 -0.81 28.81 -5.18
C ASN A 72 0.42 28.87 -6.10
N LYS A 73 1.00 27.72 -6.51
CA LYS A 73 2.20 27.69 -7.37
C LYS A 73 1.90 27.57 -8.86
N ASN A 74 0.62 27.48 -9.23
CA ASN A 74 0.18 27.40 -10.62
C ASN A 74 -0.24 28.78 -11.19
N GLU A 75 0.27 29.87 -10.61
CA GLU A 75 0.05 31.25 -11.08
C GLU A 75 1.38 31.92 -11.44
#